data_AF-A0A6P0VI61-F1
#
_entry.id   AF-A0A6P0VI61-F1
#
_cell.length_a   1.000
_cell.length_b   1.000
_cell.length_c   1.000
_cell.angle_alpha   90.00
_cell.angle_beta   90.00
_cell.angle_gamma   90.00
#
_symmetry.space_group_name_H-M   'P 1'
#
loop_
_entity.id
_entity.type
_entity.pdbx_description
1 polymer ?
#
loop_
_entity_poly.entity_id
_entity_poly.type
_entity_poly.pdbx_seq_one_letter_code
_entity_poly.pdbx_strand_id
1 'polypeptide(L)' 'MVHVRFEGRSYDIPETQLGVATGMSDSSVKERVAQHFDLSRDRLASYVVDRRPSGDLIIRPEAVYG' A
#
# COMPACT_ATOMS: atom_id res chain seq x y z
N MET A 1 5.52 8.95 -3.66
CA MET A 1 5.48 7.71 -4.48
C MET A 1 4.92 6.58 -3.62
N VAL A 2 4.18 5.63 -4.19
CA VAL A 2 3.70 4.45 -3.44
C VAL A 2 4.48 3.21 -3.86
N HIS A 3 5.27 2.67 -2.93
CA HIS A 3 6.03 1.44 -3.09
C HIS A 3 5.21 0.28 -2.51
N VAL A 4 4.76 -0.65 -3.35
CA VAL A 4 3.96 -1.81 -2.94
C VAL A 4 4.76 -3.09 -3.13
N ARG A 5 5.05 -3.81 -2.04
CA ARG A 5 5.57 -5.18 -2.10
C ARG A 5 4.42 -6.16 -1.98
N PHE A 6 4.06 -6.84 -3.06
CA PHE A 6 2.93 -7.76 -3.12
C PHE A 6 3.34 -9.10 -3.76
N GLU A 7 3.04 -10.21 -3.09
CA GLU A 7 3.35 -11.59 -3.55
C GLU A 7 4.80 -11.77 -4.04
N GLY A 8 5.75 -11.19 -3.31
CA GLY A 8 7.19 -11.29 -3.61
C GLY A 8 7.69 -10.31 -4.68
N ARG A 9 6.79 -9.56 -5.34
CA ARG A 9 7.11 -8.53 -6.33
C ARG A 9 7.04 -7.14 -5.71
N SER A 10 7.77 -6.19 -6.28
CA SER A 10 7.74 -4.78 -5.88
C SER A 10 7.21 -3.94 -7.04
N TYR A 11 6.34 -2.98 -6.73
CA TYR A 11 5.71 -2.07 -7.68
C TYR A 11 5.88 -0.64 -7.18
N ASP A 12 6.26 0.26 -8.08
CA ASP A 12 6.33 1.69 -7.81
C ASP A 12 5.21 2.37 -8.58
N ILE A 13 4.25 2.94 -7.84
CA ILE A 13 3.03 3.50 -8.41
C ILE A 13 2.90 4.96 -7.97
N PRO A 14 2.72 5.90 -8.92
CA PRO A 14 2.43 7.29 -8.58
C PRO A 14 1.16 7.41 -7.71
N GLU A 15 1.20 8.28 -6.71
CA GLU A 15 0.06 8.55 -5.83
C GLU A 15 -1.18 9.01 -6.60
N THR A 16 -0.96 9.81 -7.66
CA THR A 16 -2.02 10.27 -8.56
C THR A 16 -2.68 9.12 -9.33
N GLN A 17 -1.93 8.09 -9.69
CA GLN A 17 -2.47 6.91 -10.39
C GLN A 17 -3.27 6.01 -9.44
N LEU A 18 -2.88 5.94 -8.15
CA LEU A 18 -3.65 5.23 -7.12
C LEU A 18 -4.82 6.06 -6.56
N GLY A 19 -4.89 7.35 -6.85
CA GLY A 19 -5.85 8.26 -6.21
C GLY A 19 -5.62 8.36 -4.70
N VAL A 20 -4.35 8.31 -4.29
CA VAL A 20 -3.92 8.40 -2.89
C VAL A 20 -3.52 9.83 -2.57
N ALA A 21 -4.03 10.36 -1.46
CA ALA A 21 -3.72 11.69 -0.96
C ALA A 21 -3.07 11.64 0.43
N THR A 22 -2.27 12.66 0.73
CA THR A 22 -1.68 12.86 2.06
C THR A 22 -2.79 12.93 3.12
N GLY A 23 -2.62 12.19 4.22
CA GLY A 23 -3.59 12.16 5.32
C GLY A 23 -4.72 11.14 5.18
N MET A 24 -4.82 10.41 4.06
CA MET A 24 -5.71 9.25 4.02
C MET A 24 -5.31 8.20 5.06
N SER A 25 -6.32 7.56 5.65
CA SER A 25 -6.12 6.45 6.58
C SER A 25 -5.52 5.22 5.89
N ASP A 26 -4.86 4.36 6.66
CA ASP A 26 -4.26 3.12 6.16
C ASP A 26 -5.30 2.22 5.48
N SER A 27 -6.52 2.20 6.03
CA SER A 27 -7.63 1.44 5.45
C SER A 27 -7.99 1.91 4.05
N SER A 28 -8.08 3.23 3.84
CA SER A 28 -8.38 3.84 2.54
C SER A 28 -7.24 3.67 1.56
N VAL A 29 -5.99 3.81 2.02
CA VAL A 29 -4.80 3.54 1.18
C VAL A 29 -4.80 2.09 0.69
N LYS A 30 -5.02 1.12 1.59
CA LYS A 30 -5.12 -0.30 1.23
C LYS A 30 -6.28 -0.56 0.25
N GLU A 31 -7.41 0.11 0.41
CA GLU A 31 -8.55 -0.03 -0.50
C GLU A 31 -8.22 0.48 -1.92
N ARG A 32 -7.55 1.62 -2.05
CA ARG A 32 -7.07 2.14 -3.34
C ARG A 32 -6.11 1.18 -4.04
N VAL A 33 -5.21 0.59 -3.27
CA VAL A 33 -4.23 -0.38 -3.79
C VAL A 33 -4.92 -1.66 -4.22
N ALA A 34 -5.88 -2.17 -3.43
CA ALA A 34 -6.69 -3.34 -3.79
C ALA A 34 -7.47 -3.10 -5.09
N GLN A 35 -8.11 -1.94 -5.23
CA GLN A 35 -8.81 -1.53 -6.46
C GLN A 35 -7.86 -1.48 -7.67
N HIS A 36 -6.65 -0.96 -7.50
CA HIS A 36 -5.67 -0.86 -8.59
C HIS A 36 -5.17 -2.21 -9.10
N PHE A 37 -5.02 -3.19 -8.20
CA PHE A 37 -4.61 -4.55 -8.55
C PHE A 37 -5.78 -5.47 -8.91
N ASP A 38 -7.03 -4.97 -8.87
CA ASP A 38 -8.25 -5.75 -9.06
C ASP A 38 -8.37 -6.93 -8.09
N LEU A 39 -8.14 -6.65 -6.80
CA LEU A 39 -8.13 -7.63 -5.71
C LEU A 39 -9.09 -7.24 -4.58
N SER A 40 -9.52 -8.23 -3.78
CA SER A 40 -10.19 -7.94 -2.50
C SER A 40 -9.23 -7.24 -1.54
N ARG A 41 -9.75 -6.25 -0.79
CA ARG A 41 -9.05 -5.55 0.30
C ARG A 41 -8.49 -6.51 1.36
N ASP A 42 -9.13 -7.66 1.55
CA ASP A 42 -8.69 -8.66 2.54
C ASP A 42 -7.31 -9.23 2.23
N ARG A 43 -6.88 -9.22 0.95
CA ARG A 43 -5.54 -9.62 0.53
C ARG A 43 -4.45 -8.70 1.12
N LEU A 44 -4.83 -7.48 1.55
CA LEU A 44 -3.96 -6.48 2.17
C LEU A 44 -4.24 -6.30 3.67
N ALA A 45 -5.04 -7.18 4.29
CA ALA A 45 -5.42 -7.05 5.70
C ALA A 45 -4.19 -7.00 6.62
N SER A 46 -3.27 -7.95 6.45
CA SER A 46 -2.00 -8.07 7.18
C SER A 46 -0.88 -7.18 6.65
N TYR A 47 -1.14 -6.31 5.66
CA TYR A 47 -0.11 -5.42 5.15
C TYR A 47 0.02 -4.20 6.08
N VAL A 48 1.20 -3.63 6.18
CA VAL A 48 1.44 -2.38 6.91
C VAL A 48 1.67 -1.24 5.92
N VAL A 49 1.25 -0.03 6.30
CA VAL A 49 1.43 1.20 5.52
C VAL A 49 2.41 2.11 6.26
N ASP A 50 3.67 2.07 5.86
CA ASP A 50 4.71 2.93 6.42
C ASP A 50 4.74 4.27 5.68
N ARG A 51 4.60 5.38 6.41
CA ARG A 51 4.68 6.74 5.87
C ARG A 51 6.07 7.31 6.10
N ARG A 52 6.76 7.66 5.02
CA ARG A 52 8.10 8.27 5.09
C ARG A 52 8.00 9.78 5.28
N PRO A 53 8.95 10.41 6.00
CA PRO A 53 9.01 11.88 6.08
C PRO A 53 9.17 12.58 4.73
N SER A 54 9.67 11.88 3.69
CA SER A 54 9.76 12.37 2.32
C SER A 54 8.39 12.53 1.63
N GLY A 55 7.34 11.94 2.19
CA GLY A 55 6.00 11.85 1.59
C GLY A 55 5.69 10.49 0.95
N ASP A 56 6.70 9.63 0.76
CA ASP A 56 6.49 8.31 0.16
C ASP A 56 5.74 7.35 1.09
N LEU A 57 4.96 6.46 0.47
CA LEU A 57 4.24 5.39 1.14
C LEU A 57 4.88 4.05 0.80
N ILE A 58 5.10 3.22 1.81
CA ILE A 58 5.57 1.84 1.63
C ILE A 58 4.49 0.90 2.14
N ILE A 59 4.03 0.00 1.29
CA ILE A 59 3.00 -0.98 1.58
C ILE A 59 3.62 -2.37 1.44
N ARG A 60 3.69 -3.10 2.55
CA ARG A 60 4.37 -4.40 2.60
C ARG A 60 3.64 -5.35 3.54
N PRO A 61 3.81 -6.68 3.42
CA PRO A 61 3.34 -7.61 4.43
C PRO A 61 3.93 -7.25 5.79
N GLU A 62 3.14 -7.42 6.84
CA GLU A 62 3.63 -7.41 8.22
C GLU A 62 4.73 -8.48 8.36
N ALA A 63 5.83 -8.10 9.00
CA ALA A 63 6.92 -9.04 9.29
C ALA A 63 6.48 -9.93 10.46
N VAL A 64 6.10 -11.18 10.16
CA VAL A 64 5.81 -12.18 11.18
C VAL A 64 7.09 -12.94 11.47
N TYR A 65 7.66 -12.73 12.66
CA TYR A 65 8.74 -13.57 13.19
C TYR A 65 8.09 -14.80 13.84
N GLY A 66 8.47 -15.99 13.37
CA GLY A 66 8.07 -17.28 13.94
C GLY A 66 9.11 -17.81 14.92
#